data_AF-A0A962IWY5-F1
#
_entry.id   AF-A0A962IWY5-F1
#
_cell.length_a   1.000
_cell.length_b   1.000
_cell.length_c   1.000
_cell.angle_alpha   90.00
_cell.angle_beta   90.00
_cell.angle_gamma   90.00
#
_symmetry.space_group_name_H-M   'P 1'
#
loop_
_entity.id
_entity.type
_entity.pdbx_description
1 polymer ?
#
loop_
_entity_poly.entity_id
_entity_poly.type
_entity_poly.pdbx_seq_one_letter_code
_entity_poly.pdbx_strand_id
1 'polypeptide(L)'
;FDLREQVTTVAHLVKTTGPANIDIELEIPELLPRAMGDSGQIQQVILNLLLNSMEAMPDGGVIRIRLDTAQTGQQLALKISVSDEGHGIDPTHLSEVFDPFFSTKSRAHGLGLTTVKRIIEMHNGDISIVSEPGKGTTVTLHLPVSQEQESGPRISAITPTAQQQEKLLIIDDEEGIRRLLGRILSNEGYEWQEAGSGATGLTLLRQSPEVFNIVLLDLKMPGMDGWETLSEIRTFAPCLPVIIISGFDPSGQIREHADPHLYFITKPFRQQEIAQIIARIIRRKQEASHANS
;
A
#
# COMPACT_ATOMS: atom_id res chain seq x y z
N PHE A 1 1.07 -4.60 -3.54
CA PHE A 1 1.51 -3.23 -3.18
C PHE A 1 2.81 -2.87 -3.92
N ASP A 2 3.21 -1.60 -3.90
CA ASP A 2 4.48 -1.14 -4.49
C ASP A 2 5.61 -1.23 -3.46
N LEU A 3 6.52 -2.17 -3.65
CA LEU A 3 7.61 -2.44 -2.71
C LEU A 3 8.63 -1.31 -2.62
N ARG A 4 8.88 -0.58 -3.72
CA ARG A 4 9.80 0.58 -3.73
C ARG A 4 9.35 1.59 -2.71
N GLU A 5 8.07 1.92 -2.71
CA GLU A 5 7.55 2.98 -1.86
C GLU A 5 7.40 2.55 -0.40
N GLN A 6 7.17 1.25 -0.11
CA GLN A 6 7.27 0.75 1.26
C GLN A 6 8.70 0.89 1.82
N VAL A 7 9.70 0.45 1.05
CA VAL A 7 11.13 0.58 1.44
C VAL A 7 11.52 2.04 1.63
N THR A 8 11.15 2.90 0.69
CA THR A 8 11.52 4.33 0.72
C THR A 8 10.89 5.04 1.93
N THR A 9 9.61 4.76 2.21
CA THR A 9 8.89 5.35 3.36
C THR A 9 9.55 4.98 4.69
N VAL A 10 9.83 3.69 4.91
CA VAL A 10 10.42 3.22 6.17
C VAL A 10 11.87 3.68 6.30
N ALA A 11 12.65 3.62 5.21
CA ALA A 11 14.03 4.12 5.19
C ALA A 11 14.09 5.62 5.55
N HIS A 12 13.20 6.44 4.99
CA HIS A 12 13.13 7.87 5.31
C HIS A 12 12.76 8.12 6.77
N LEU A 13 11.78 7.37 7.31
CA LEU A 13 11.40 7.47 8.71
C LEU A 13 12.60 7.19 9.62
N VAL A 14 13.28 6.06 9.41
CA VAL A 14 14.46 5.67 10.21
C VAL A 14 15.60 6.67 10.05
N LYS A 15 15.85 7.18 8.84
CA LYS A 15 16.89 8.20 8.60
C LYS A 15 16.59 9.51 9.33
N THR A 16 15.31 9.85 9.53
CA THR A 16 14.89 11.10 10.17
C THR A 16 14.83 11.00 11.70
N THR A 17 14.41 9.84 12.24
CA THR A 17 14.22 9.65 13.69
C THR A 17 15.34 8.87 14.37
N GLY A 18 16.21 8.22 13.58
CA GLY A 18 17.29 7.37 14.05
C GLY A 18 18.57 8.13 14.41
N PRO A 19 19.63 7.40 14.82
CA PRO A 19 20.92 7.98 15.16
C PRO A 19 21.57 8.69 13.97
N ALA A 20 22.16 9.87 14.20
CA ALA A 20 22.77 10.68 13.14
C ALA A 20 24.00 10.04 12.48
N ASN A 21 24.60 9.03 13.12
CA ASN A 21 25.77 8.29 12.64
C ASN A 21 25.42 7.05 11.79
N ILE A 22 24.15 6.87 11.41
CA ILE A 22 23.70 5.80 10.52
C ILE A 22 23.32 6.37 9.16
N ASP A 23 23.94 5.86 8.10
CA ASP A 23 23.57 6.11 6.71
C ASP A 23 22.73 4.96 6.14
N ILE A 24 21.80 5.30 5.24
CA ILE A 24 20.96 4.33 4.55
C ILE A 24 21.09 4.53 3.05
N GLU A 25 21.59 3.52 2.36
CA GLU A 25 21.74 3.50 0.91
C GLU A 25 20.66 2.62 0.28
N LEU A 26 19.99 3.13 -0.77
CA LEU A 26 18.93 2.42 -1.48
C LEU A 26 19.38 2.08 -2.90
N GLU A 27 19.43 0.79 -3.22
CA GLU A 27 19.64 0.28 -4.57
C GLU A 27 18.31 -0.26 -5.11
N ILE A 28 17.62 0.53 -5.94
CA ILE A 28 16.29 0.16 -6.45
C ILE A 28 16.29 0.24 -7.99
N PRO A 29 16.08 -0.87 -8.71
CA PRO A 29 16.04 -0.88 -10.18
C PRO A 29 14.83 -0.10 -10.68
N GLU A 30 14.92 0.50 -11.87
CA GLU A 30 13.87 1.37 -12.43
C GLU A 30 12.48 0.70 -12.44
N LEU A 31 12.44 -0.57 -12.86
CA LEU A 31 11.23 -1.35 -12.97
C LEU A 31 11.24 -2.48 -11.93
N LEU A 32 10.19 -2.52 -11.11
CA LEU A 32 9.92 -3.61 -10.18
C LEU A 32 8.46 -4.05 -10.32
N PRO A 33 8.20 -5.37 -10.36
CA PRO A 33 6.82 -5.86 -10.30
C PRO A 33 6.20 -5.53 -8.94
N ARG A 34 4.87 -5.55 -8.88
CA ARG A 34 4.15 -5.33 -7.60
C ARG A 34 4.24 -6.59 -6.74
N ALA A 35 4.49 -6.40 -5.45
CA ALA A 35 4.46 -7.48 -4.46
C ALA A 35 3.01 -7.89 -4.14
N MET A 36 2.79 -9.18 -3.93
CA MET A 36 1.54 -9.68 -3.35
C MET A 36 1.61 -9.60 -1.82
N GLY A 37 0.55 -9.16 -1.15
CA GLY A 37 0.51 -9.12 0.31
C GLY A 37 -0.04 -7.86 0.96
N ASP A 38 0.12 -7.80 2.28
CA ASP A 38 -0.18 -6.66 3.14
C ASP A 38 1.05 -5.74 3.26
N SER A 39 0.91 -4.51 2.78
CA SER A 39 2.01 -3.52 2.80
C SER A 39 2.44 -3.12 4.21
N GLY A 40 1.51 -3.04 5.17
CA GLY A 40 1.82 -2.67 6.55
C GLY A 40 2.65 -3.73 7.26
N GLN A 41 2.35 -5.01 7.02
CA GLN A 41 3.18 -6.11 7.52
C GLN A 41 4.58 -6.08 6.90
N ILE A 42 4.72 -5.71 5.63
CA ILE A 42 6.03 -5.58 4.98
C ILE A 42 6.79 -4.35 5.48
N GLN A 43 6.12 -3.24 5.80
CA GLN A 43 6.74 -2.13 6.51
C GLN A 43 7.29 -2.56 7.88
N GLN A 44 6.52 -3.37 8.63
CA GLN A 44 6.97 -3.92 9.90
C GLN A 44 8.22 -4.81 9.75
N VAL A 45 8.28 -5.61 8.67
CA VAL A 45 9.47 -6.41 8.34
C VAL A 45 10.68 -5.50 8.12
N ILE A 46 10.55 -4.50 7.24
CA ILE A 46 11.65 -3.58 6.91
C ILE A 46 12.10 -2.82 8.16
N LEU A 47 11.17 -2.34 8.98
CA LEU A 47 11.48 -1.64 10.22
C LEU A 47 12.25 -2.53 11.20
N ASN A 48 11.81 -3.77 11.42
CA ASN A 48 12.50 -4.71 12.30
C ASN A 48 13.93 -4.99 11.83
N LEU A 49 14.14 -5.15 10.53
CA LEU A 49 15.48 -5.35 9.97
C LEU A 49 16.36 -4.11 10.18
N LEU A 50 15.84 -2.92 9.93
CA LEU A 50 16.58 -1.66 10.16
C LEU A 50 16.93 -1.44 11.64
N LEU A 51 15.99 -1.71 12.55
CA LEU A 51 16.26 -1.63 13.99
C LEU A 51 17.37 -2.60 14.41
N ASN A 52 17.30 -3.86 13.96
CA ASN A 52 18.34 -4.85 14.24
C ASN A 52 19.71 -4.44 13.70
N SER A 53 19.76 -3.89 12.49
CA SER A 53 20.99 -3.39 11.86
C SER A 53 21.58 -2.21 12.63
N MET A 54 20.76 -1.25 13.08
CA MET A 54 21.22 -0.14 13.93
C MET A 54 21.76 -0.62 15.27
N GLU A 55 21.09 -1.59 15.90
CA GLU A 55 21.57 -2.21 17.15
C GLU A 55 22.90 -2.97 16.97
N ALA A 56 23.23 -3.39 15.76
CA ALA A 56 24.50 -4.04 15.44
C ALA A 56 25.65 -3.05 15.16
N MET A 57 25.33 -1.77 14.99
CA MET A 57 26.26 -0.68 14.64
C MET A 57 26.16 0.51 15.62
N PRO A 58 26.50 0.32 16.92
CA PRO A 58 26.38 1.39 17.92
C PRO A 58 27.23 2.62 17.62
N ASP A 59 28.39 2.42 16.99
CA ASP A 59 29.32 3.50 16.61
C ASP A 59 28.96 4.16 15.28
N GLY A 60 27.96 3.63 14.57
CA GLY A 60 27.53 4.11 13.25
C GLY A 60 27.99 3.21 12.11
N GLY A 61 27.54 3.52 10.90
CA GLY A 61 27.83 2.72 9.70
C GLY A 61 26.76 2.87 8.63
N VAL A 62 26.86 2.04 7.59
CA VAL A 62 25.94 2.06 6.45
C VAL A 62 25.01 0.85 6.46
N ILE A 63 23.71 1.11 6.34
CA ILE A 63 22.71 0.09 6.01
C ILE A 63 22.40 0.18 4.52
N ARG A 64 22.57 -0.92 3.78
CA ARG A 64 22.25 -1.00 2.35
C ARG A 64 20.96 -1.80 2.16
N ILE A 65 19.96 -1.20 1.52
CA ILE A 65 18.74 -1.90 1.10
C ILE A 65 18.76 -2.01 -0.42
N ARG A 66 18.77 -3.25 -0.91
CA ARG A 66 18.69 -3.56 -2.33
C ARG A 66 17.39 -4.26 -2.67
N LEU A 67 16.72 -3.76 -3.69
CA LEU A 67 15.57 -4.42 -4.32
C LEU A 67 16.01 -5.06 -5.64
N ASP A 68 15.51 -6.25 -5.91
CA ASP A 68 15.79 -6.96 -7.16
C ASP A 68 14.63 -7.89 -7.51
N THR A 69 14.70 -8.52 -8.67
CA THR A 69 13.85 -9.66 -9.01
C THR A 69 14.69 -10.92 -9.07
N ALA A 70 14.15 -12.03 -8.57
CA ALA A 70 14.78 -13.34 -8.64
C ALA A 70 13.80 -14.34 -9.25
N GLN A 71 14.34 -15.43 -9.80
CA GLN A 71 13.55 -16.56 -10.28
C GLN A 71 13.65 -17.67 -9.24
N THR A 72 12.54 -17.99 -8.59
CA THR A 72 12.45 -19.10 -7.62
C THR A 72 11.71 -20.25 -8.30
N GLY A 73 12.47 -21.20 -8.85
CA GLY A 73 11.90 -22.23 -9.72
C GLY A 73 11.36 -21.63 -11.02
N GLN A 74 10.07 -21.81 -11.30
CA GLN A 74 9.39 -21.23 -12.48
C GLN A 74 8.70 -19.89 -12.19
N GLN A 75 8.71 -19.41 -10.94
CA GLN A 75 7.98 -18.20 -10.56
C GLN A 75 8.92 -17.02 -10.36
N LEU A 76 8.49 -15.84 -10.82
CA LEU A 76 9.15 -14.57 -10.52
C LEU A 76 8.89 -14.19 -9.06
N ALA A 77 9.93 -13.80 -8.35
CA ALA A 77 9.88 -13.32 -6.98
C ALA A 77 10.55 -11.94 -6.88
N LEU A 78 10.05 -11.11 -5.99
CA LEU A 78 10.74 -9.91 -5.53
C LEU A 78 11.76 -10.30 -4.48
N LYS A 79 12.97 -9.75 -4.60
CA LYS A 79 14.05 -9.93 -3.65
C LYS A 79 14.31 -8.62 -2.91
N ILE A 80 14.37 -8.70 -1.59
CA ILE A 80 14.78 -7.60 -0.70
C ILE A 80 16.02 -8.05 0.04
N SER A 81 17.13 -7.33 -0.08
CA SER A 81 18.33 -7.57 0.71
C SER A 81 18.60 -6.36 1.60
N VAL A 82 18.70 -6.57 2.90
CA VAL A 82 19.10 -5.56 3.90
C VAL A 82 20.45 -5.98 4.46
N SER A 83 21.47 -5.15 4.26
CA SER A 83 22.85 -5.40 4.70
C SER A 83 23.30 -4.31 5.67
N ASP A 84 23.95 -4.70 6.75
CA ASP A 84 24.66 -3.80 7.67
C ASP A 84 26.15 -4.10 7.75
N GLU A 85 26.90 -3.17 8.33
CA GLU A 85 28.34 -3.25 8.59
C GLU A 85 28.63 -3.51 10.08
N GLY A 86 27.65 -4.09 10.79
CA GLY A 86 27.71 -4.28 12.23
C GLY A 86 28.64 -5.39 12.70
N HIS A 87 28.55 -5.69 13.99
CA HIS A 87 29.40 -6.71 14.62
C HIS A 87 29.18 -8.14 14.09
N GLY A 88 28.14 -8.38 13.29
CA GLY A 88 27.80 -9.70 12.75
C GLY A 88 27.25 -10.68 13.81
N ILE A 89 26.98 -11.91 13.39
CA ILE A 89 26.39 -12.97 14.22
C ILE A 89 27.36 -14.15 14.27
N ASP A 90 27.50 -14.75 15.46
CA ASP A 90 28.29 -15.98 15.62
C ASP A 90 27.65 -17.12 14.81
N PRO A 91 28.43 -17.85 13.97
CA PRO A 91 27.91 -18.94 13.16
C PRO A 91 27.15 -20.01 13.96
N THR A 92 27.52 -20.24 15.22
CA THR A 92 26.85 -21.22 16.10
C THR A 92 25.40 -20.86 16.40
N HIS A 93 25.03 -19.58 16.29
CA HIS A 93 23.69 -19.09 16.59
C HIS A 93 22.85 -18.82 15.36
N LEU A 94 23.40 -18.92 14.13
CA LEU A 94 22.71 -18.55 12.89
C LEU A 94 21.42 -19.33 12.63
N SER A 95 21.31 -20.58 13.12
CA SER A 95 20.07 -21.37 13.02
C SER A 95 18.99 -20.92 14.01
N GLU A 96 19.40 -20.32 15.13
CA GLU A 96 18.53 -19.99 16.27
C GLU A 96 18.04 -18.53 16.23
N VAL A 97 18.63 -17.67 15.39
CA VAL A 97 18.26 -16.23 15.26
C VAL A 97 16.79 -15.98 14.91
N PHE A 98 16.09 -16.99 14.38
CA PHE A 98 14.68 -16.90 14.05
C PHE A 98 13.77 -17.46 15.15
N ASP A 99 14.32 -18.11 16.17
CA ASP A 99 13.55 -18.74 17.23
C ASP A 99 12.95 -17.67 18.17
N PRO A 100 11.68 -17.84 18.61
CA PRO A 100 11.05 -16.88 19.49
C PRO A 100 11.86 -16.66 20.78
N PHE A 101 12.05 -15.39 21.15
CA PHE A 101 12.78 -14.97 22.37
C PHE A 101 14.28 -15.26 22.35
N PHE A 102 14.82 -15.80 21.25
CA PHE A 102 16.26 -15.92 21.09
C PHE A 102 16.88 -14.53 20.95
N SER A 103 17.74 -14.19 21.90
CA SER A 103 18.51 -12.94 21.89
C SER A 103 19.83 -13.17 22.61
N THR A 104 20.92 -12.81 21.96
CA THR A 104 22.25 -12.75 22.59
C THR A 104 22.44 -11.46 23.40
N LYS A 105 21.42 -10.60 23.49
CA LYS A 105 21.47 -9.26 24.09
C LYS A 105 20.45 -9.10 25.23
N SER A 106 20.89 -8.56 26.36
CA SER A 106 20.11 -8.42 27.61
C SER A 106 18.96 -7.41 27.57
N ARG A 107 18.88 -6.57 26.54
CA ARG A 107 17.84 -5.52 26.36
C ARG A 107 16.88 -5.74 25.20
N ALA A 108 17.12 -6.73 24.34
CA ALA A 108 16.28 -7.01 23.18
C ALA A 108 15.36 -8.19 23.46
N HIS A 109 14.06 -8.05 23.16
CA HIS A 109 13.05 -9.08 23.45
C HIS A 109 13.17 -10.35 22.58
N GLY A 110 14.10 -10.40 21.61
CA GLY A 110 14.30 -11.57 20.74
C GLY A 110 13.11 -11.86 19.82
N LEU A 111 12.27 -10.85 19.54
CA LEU A 111 11.05 -11.00 18.73
C LEU A 111 11.20 -10.48 17.30
N GLY A 112 12.23 -9.68 17.00
CA GLY A 112 12.37 -8.96 15.74
C GLY A 112 12.46 -9.89 14.53
N LEU A 113 13.46 -10.77 14.49
CA LEU A 113 13.67 -11.70 13.36
C LEU A 113 12.63 -12.82 13.31
N THR A 114 12.10 -13.29 14.46
CA THR A 114 10.97 -14.22 14.49
C THR A 114 9.72 -13.61 13.83
N THR A 115 9.43 -12.34 14.12
CA THR A 115 8.32 -11.61 13.49
C THR A 115 8.54 -11.44 12.00
N VAL A 116 9.77 -11.13 11.59
CA VAL A 116 10.14 -11.04 10.18
C VAL A 116 9.87 -12.37 9.47
N LYS A 117 10.41 -13.48 10.00
CA LYS A 117 10.22 -14.82 9.42
C LYS A 117 8.74 -15.17 9.29
N ARG A 118 7.95 -14.99 10.35
CA ARG A 118 6.52 -15.29 10.34
C ARG A 118 5.76 -14.49 9.30
N ILE A 119 6.03 -13.18 9.19
CA ILE A 119 5.38 -12.33 8.19
C ILE A 119 5.72 -12.80 6.78
N ILE A 120 6.99 -13.10 6.51
CA ILE A 120 7.44 -13.55 5.19
C ILE A 120 6.83 -14.91 4.82
N GLU A 121 6.79 -15.85 5.76
CA GLU A 121 6.14 -17.16 5.55
C GLU A 121 4.63 -17.03 5.32
N MET A 122 3.92 -16.15 6.05
CA MET A 122 2.49 -15.86 5.81
C MET A 122 2.23 -15.26 4.42
N HIS A 123 3.25 -14.64 3.83
CA HIS A 123 3.22 -14.10 2.47
C HIS A 123 3.71 -15.10 1.41
N ASN A 124 3.86 -16.38 1.75
CA ASN A 124 4.40 -17.41 0.87
C ASN A 124 5.79 -17.05 0.34
N GLY A 125 6.57 -16.32 1.15
CA GLY A 125 7.94 -15.93 0.86
C GLY A 125 8.95 -16.76 1.64
N ASP A 126 10.22 -16.56 1.29
CA ASP A 126 11.37 -17.20 1.94
C ASP A 126 12.32 -16.16 2.52
N ILE A 127 12.98 -16.53 3.62
CA ILE A 127 13.99 -15.70 4.28
C ILE A 127 15.31 -16.48 4.38
N SER A 128 16.41 -15.78 4.16
CA SER A 128 17.77 -16.27 4.35
C SER A 128 18.63 -15.20 5.02
N ILE A 129 19.64 -15.64 5.75
CA ILE A 129 20.57 -14.74 6.46
C ILE A 129 21.99 -15.22 6.23
N VAL A 130 22.89 -14.28 5.95
CA VAL A 130 24.33 -14.48 5.87
C VAL A 130 24.95 -13.46 6.81
N SER A 131 25.83 -13.91 7.70
CA SER A 131 26.51 -13.02 8.64
C SER A 131 27.89 -13.58 8.96
N GLU A 132 28.85 -12.68 9.11
CA GLU A 132 30.20 -13.02 9.55
C GLU A 132 30.61 -12.07 10.69
N PRO A 133 31.18 -12.58 11.80
CA PRO A 133 31.65 -11.74 12.89
C PRO A 133 32.60 -10.64 12.40
N GLY A 134 32.27 -9.39 12.74
CA GLY A 134 33.04 -8.20 12.36
C GLY A 134 32.91 -7.75 10.89
N LYS A 135 32.09 -8.41 10.06
CA LYS A 135 31.79 -7.97 8.68
C LYS A 135 30.34 -7.56 8.45
N GLY A 136 29.48 -7.71 9.46
CA GLY A 136 28.07 -7.37 9.39
C GLY A 136 27.16 -8.52 8.97
N THR A 137 25.91 -8.18 8.71
CA THR A 137 24.83 -9.13 8.44
C THR A 137 24.07 -8.72 7.18
N THR A 138 23.71 -9.70 6.35
CA THR A 138 22.80 -9.55 5.23
C THR A 138 21.59 -10.47 5.41
N VAL A 139 20.40 -9.89 5.51
CA VAL A 139 19.13 -10.62 5.46
C VAL A 139 18.53 -10.47 4.07
N THR A 140 18.18 -11.59 3.45
CA THR A 140 17.56 -11.63 2.12
C THR A 140 16.18 -12.28 2.20
N LEU A 141 15.18 -11.56 1.70
CA LEU A 141 13.78 -11.95 1.64
C LEU A 141 13.37 -12.16 0.19
N HIS A 142 12.54 -13.17 -0.05
CA HIS A 142 11.87 -13.41 -1.32
C HIS A 142 10.37 -13.32 -1.10
N LEU A 143 9.68 -12.55 -1.94
CA LEU A 143 8.23 -12.39 -1.90
C LEU A 143 7.63 -12.74 -3.26
N PRO A 144 6.47 -13.41 -3.31
CA PRO A 144 5.79 -13.65 -4.56
C PRO A 144 5.33 -12.32 -5.19
N VAL A 145 5.48 -12.24 -6.52
CA VAL A 145 4.90 -11.13 -7.29
C VAL A 145 3.39 -11.30 -7.42
N SER A 146 2.67 -10.20 -7.53
CA SER A 146 1.26 -10.25 -7.91
C SER A 146 1.13 -10.80 -9.33
N GLN A 147 0.32 -11.85 -9.52
CA GLN A 147 0.05 -12.45 -10.83
C GLN A 147 -0.71 -11.52 -11.80
N GLU A 148 -1.07 -10.30 -11.41
CA GLU A 148 -1.67 -9.30 -12.29
C GLU A 148 -0.68 -8.67 -13.30
N GLN A 149 0.56 -9.19 -13.43
CA GLN A 149 1.59 -8.68 -14.36
C GLN A 149 2.17 -9.72 -15.34
N GLU A 150 1.37 -10.67 -15.85
CA GLU A 150 1.74 -11.40 -17.09
C GLU A 150 0.85 -11.08 -18.30
N SER A 151 0.02 -10.05 -18.21
CA SER A 151 -0.66 -9.48 -19.39
C SER A 151 -0.22 -8.04 -19.57
N GLY A 152 1.00 -7.83 -20.05
CA GLY A 152 1.30 -6.55 -20.68
C GLY A 152 0.55 -6.49 -22.02
N PRO A 153 -0.41 -5.58 -22.24
CA PRO A 153 -0.56 -5.09 -23.59
C PRO A 153 0.68 -4.25 -23.87
N ARG A 154 1.32 -4.50 -25.02
CA ARG A 154 2.20 -3.51 -25.64
C ARG A 154 1.49 -2.16 -25.53
N ILE A 155 2.25 -1.13 -25.14
CA ILE A 155 1.84 0.26 -25.29
C ILE A 155 1.57 0.47 -26.78
N SER A 156 0.34 0.23 -27.21
CA SER A 156 -0.27 1.05 -28.23
C SER A 156 -0.78 2.25 -27.44
N ALA A 157 -0.24 3.42 -27.74
CA ALA A 157 -0.79 4.67 -27.27
C ALA A 157 -2.26 4.72 -27.73
N ILE A 158 -3.17 4.28 -26.87
CA ILE A 158 -4.58 4.62 -27.00
C ILE A 158 -4.63 6.05 -26.51
N THR A 159 -4.47 6.98 -27.45
CA THR A 159 -4.99 8.33 -27.29
C THR A 159 -6.43 8.21 -26.81
N PRO A 160 -6.87 8.92 -25.75
CA PRO A 160 -8.23 8.80 -25.27
C PRO A 160 -9.18 9.16 -26.41
N THR A 161 -9.79 8.14 -27.00
CA THR A 161 -10.76 8.33 -28.06
C THR A 161 -12.10 8.37 -27.35
N ALA A 162 -12.53 9.60 -27.05
CA ALA A 162 -13.88 10.02 -26.72
C ALA A 162 -14.83 8.92 -26.18
N GLN A 163 -14.92 8.78 -24.85
CA GLN A 163 -16.11 8.22 -24.20
C GLN A 163 -16.53 9.14 -23.06
N GLN A 164 -17.69 9.76 -23.27
CA GLN A 164 -18.53 10.64 -22.45
C GLN A 164 -18.10 10.86 -20.98
N GLN A 165 -18.02 12.15 -20.62
CA GLN A 165 -17.89 12.77 -19.30
C GLN A 165 -18.40 11.90 -18.13
N GLU A 166 -17.56 11.01 -17.61
CA GLU A 166 -17.85 10.37 -16.32
C GLU A 166 -17.67 11.46 -15.24
N LYS A 167 -18.74 11.77 -14.52
CA LYS A 167 -18.76 12.83 -13.51
C LYS A 167 -18.70 12.23 -12.11
N LEU A 168 -17.76 12.70 -11.30
CA LEU A 168 -17.54 12.19 -9.96
C LEU A 168 -18.01 13.19 -8.91
N LEU A 169 -18.41 12.67 -7.74
CA LEU A 169 -18.75 13.50 -6.59
C LEU A 169 -17.75 13.23 -5.47
N ILE A 170 -17.11 14.28 -4.96
CA ILE A 170 -16.24 14.20 -3.78
C ILE A 170 -17.02 14.71 -2.57
N ILE A 171 -17.13 13.88 -1.54
CA ILE A 171 -17.78 14.21 -0.26
C ILE A 171 -16.75 14.03 0.85
N ASP A 172 -16.21 15.14 1.34
CA ASP A 172 -15.20 15.18 2.42
C ASP A 172 -15.28 16.56 3.08
N ASP A 173 -15.25 16.67 4.40
CA ASP A 173 -15.35 17.96 5.10
C ASP A 173 -14.06 18.77 5.04
N GLU A 174 -12.92 18.11 4.85
CA GLU A 174 -11.61 18.74 4.72
C GLU A 174 -11.41 19.34 3.32
N GLU A 175 -11.44 20.68 3.22
CA GLU A 175 -11.21 21.39 1.96
C GLU A 175 -9.86 21.03 1.30
N GLY A 176 -8.82 20.82 2.11
CA GLY A 176 -7.50 20.40 1.62
C GLY A 176 -7.53 19.06 0.88
N ILE A 177 -8.29 18.09 1.40
CA ILE A 177 -8.47 16.78 0.77
C ILE A 177 -9.30 16.91 -0.50
N ARG A 178 -10.40 17.66 -0.49
CA ARG A 178 -11.21 17.92 -1.70
C ARG A 178 -10.39 18.53 -2.83
N ARG A 179 -9.54 19.52 -2.52
CA ARG A 179 -8.64 20.14 -3.50
C ARG A 179 -7.61 19.17 -4.06
N LEU A 180 -7.04 18.31 -3.22
CA LEU A 180 -6.10 17.27 -3.64
C LEU A 180 -6.78 16.27 -4.59
N LEU A 181 -7.95 15.76 -4.21
CA LEU A 181 -8.76 14.84 -5.01
C LEU A 181 -9.16 15.48 -6.34
N GLY A 182 -9.65 16.71 -6.33
CA GLY A 182 -10.01 17.46 -7.54
C GLY A 182 -8.85 17.61 -8.52
N ARG A 183 -7.62 17.83 -8.03
CA ARG A 183 -6.41 17.87 -8.89
C ARG A 183 -6.11 16.52 -9.53
N ILE A 184 -6.23 15.43 -8.78
CA ILE A 184 -6.02 14.07 -9.30
C ILE A 184 -7.04 13.80 -10.41
N LEU A 185 -8.32 14.07 -10.16
CA LEU A 185 -9.38 13.86 -11.14
C LEU A 185 -9.20 14.71 -12.40
N SER A 186 -8.79 15.97 -12.24
CA SER A 186 -8.54 16.88 -13.37
C SER A 186 -7.38 16.42 -14.25
N ASN A 187 -6.30 15.88 -13.66
CA ASN A 187 -5.15 15.36 -14.41
C ASN A 187 -5.53 14.14 -15.26
N GLU A 188 -6.49 13.34 -14.80
CA GLU A 188 -7.02 12.18 -15.52
C GLU A 188 -8.18 12.54 -16.49
N GLY A 189 -8.54 13.83 -16.58
CA GLY A 189 -9.57 14.33 -17.49
C GLY A 189 -11.02 14.10 -17.05
N TYR A 190 -11.26 13.78 -15.78
CA TYR A 190 -12.60 13.58 -15.24
C TYR A 190 -13.28 14.89 -14.85
N GLU A 191 -14.60 14.95 -15.02
CA GLU A 191 -15.42 15.99 -14.42
C GLU A 191 -15.75 15.63 -12.98
N TRP A 192 -15.81 16.64 -12.10
CA TRP A 192 -16.12 16.41 -10.70
C TRP A 192 -16.89 17.56 -10.07
N GLN A 193 -17.60 17.27 -8.98
CA GLN A 193 -18.17 18.25 -8.06
C GLN A 193 -17.76 17.92 -6.63
N GLU A 194 -17.76 18.94 -5.78
CA GLU A 194 -17.44 18.81 -4.36
C GLU A 194 -18.65 19.07 -3.47
N ALA A 195 -18.67 18.36 -2.35
CA ALA A 195 -19.57 18.57 -1.22
C ALA A 195 -18.75 18.53 0.08
N GLY A 196 -18.89 19.57 0.90
CA GLY A 196 -18.22 19.64 2.21
C GLY A 196 -18.91 18.84 3.32
N SER A 197 -19.99 18.11 3.02
CA SER A 197 -20.72 17.30 4.00
C SER A 197 -21.60 16.24 3.32
N GLY A 198 -21.90 15.16 4.05
CA GLY A 198 -22.82 14.11 3.60
C GLY A 198 -24.19 14.64 3.14
N ALA A 199 -24.79 15.57 3.91
CA ALA A 199 -26.07 16.19 3.56
C ALA A 199 -26.02 16.97 2.23
N THR A 200 -24.93 17.69 1.98
CA THR A 200 -24.73 18.42 0.72
C THR A 200 -24.55 17.44 -0.44
N GLY A 201 -23.76 16.38 -0.23
CA GLY A 201 -23.54 15.32 -1.21
C GLY A 201 -24.83 14.59 -1.60
N LEU A 202 -25.66 14.23 -0.62
CA LEU A 202 -26.98 13.62 -0.85
C LEU A 202 -27.93 14.55 -1.60
N THR A 203 -27.89 15.85 -1.30
CA THR A 203 -28.69 16.85 -2.03
C THR A 203 -28.29 16.90 -3.50
N LEU A 204 -26.99 16.94 -3.81
CA LEU A 204 -26.48 16.91 -5.18
C LEU A 204 -26.85 15.62 -5.91
N LEU A 205 -26.70 14.47 -5.24
CA LEU A 205 -27.07 13.16 -5.81
C LEU A 205 -28.57 13.06 -6.11
N ARG A 206 -29.44 13.55 -5.23
CA ARG A 206 -30.90 13.53 -5.45
C ARG A 206 -31.35 14.48 -6.54
N GLN A 207 -30.67 15.61 -6.72
CA GLN A 207 -30.97 16.57 -7.79
C GLN A 207 -30.56 16.06 -9.17
N SER A 208 -29.58 15.16 -9.25
CA SER A 208 -29.03 14.67 -10.52
C SER A 208 -28.47 13.24 -10.41
N PRO A 209 -29.31 12.24 -10.10
CA PRO A 209 -28.86 10.88 -9.77
C PRO A 209 -28.21 10.15 -10.94
N GLU A 210 -28.59 10.47 -12.18
CA GLU A 210 -28.04 9.84 -13.39
C GLU A 210 -26.72 10.47 -13.87
N VAL A 211 -26.35 11.62 -13.29
CA VAL A 211 -25.19 12.39 -13.74
C VAL A 211 -23.91 11.88 -13.08
N PHE A 212 -23.97 11.46 -11.82
CA PHE A 212 -22.80 11.00 -11.09
C PHE A 212 -22.56 9.52 -11.32
N ASN A 213 -21.31 9.16 -11.61
CA ASN A 213 -20.94 7.79 -11.91
C ASN A 213 -20.11 7.14 -10.82
N ILE A 214 -19.42 7.95 -10.00
CA ILE A 214 -18.63 7.48 -8.87
C ILE A 214 -18.69 8.54 -7.76
N VAL A 215 -18.83 8.09 -6.51
CA VAL A 215 -18.72 8.94 -5.33
C VAL A 215 -17.44 8.62 -4.58
N LEU A 216 -16.64 9.62 -4.23
CA LEU A 216 -15.54 9.53 -3.26
C LEU A 216 -16.07 10.05 -1.93
N LEU A 217 -16.03 9.25 -0.88
CA LEU A 217 -16.70 9.53 0.39
C LEU A 217 -15.75 9.35 1.58
N ASP A 218 -15.55 10.39 2.38
CA ASP A 218 -14.95 10.23 3.72
C ASP A 218 -15.97 9.62 4.68
N LEU A 219 -15.49 8.75 5.57
CA LEU A 219 -16.30 8.24 6.68
C LEU A 219 -16.32 9.21 7.87
N LYS A 220 -15.23 9.93 8.12
CA LYS A 220 -15.11 10.77 9.31
C LYS A 220 -15.47 12.22 9.01
N MET A 221 -16.76 12.51 8.91
CA MET A 221 -17.27 13.88 8.75
C MET A 221 -18.10 14.32 9.97
N PRO A 222 -18.07 15.60 10.37
CA PRO A 222 -18.95 16.14 11.40
C PRO A 222 -20.40 16.24 10.92
N GLY A 223 -21.35 15.94 11.81
CA GLY A 223 -22.78 15.97 11.52
C GLY A 223 -23.30 14.62 11.07
N MET A 224 -23.41 14.41 9.74
CA MET A 224 -23.83 13.14 9.16
C MET A 224 -22.61 12.26 8.91
N ASP A 225 -22.58 11.09 9.53
CA ASP A 225 -21.51 10.10 9.37
C ASP A 225 -21.46 9.61 7.90
N GLY A 226 -20.28 9.30 7.37
CA GLY A 226 -20.16 8.76 6.02
C GLY A 226 -20.85 7.40 5.86
N TRP A 227 -20.99 6.61 6.93
CA TRP A 227 -21.80 5.38 6.88
C TRP A 227 -23.29 5.66 6.71
N GLU A 228 -23.80 6.69 7.39
CA GLU A 228 -25.18 7.15 7.24
C GLU A 228 -25.41 7.68 5.82
N THR A 229 -24.45 8.44 5.30
CA THR A 229 -24.45 8.94 3.92
C THR A 229 -24.49 7.79 2.92
N LEU A 230 -23.66 6.76 3.09
CA LEU A 230 -23.66 5.58 2.22
C LEU A 230 -25.00 4.83 2.27
N SER A 231 -25.54 4.61 3.46
CA SER A 231 -26.84 3.95 3.65
C SER A 231 -27.94 4.68 2.87
N GLU A 232 -27.98 6.00 2.99
CA GLU A 232 -28.92 6.85 2.26
C GLU A 232 -28.72 6.79 0.75
N ILE A 233 -27.49 6.83 0.24
CA ILE A 233 -27.18 6.65 -1.19
C ILE A 233 -27.76 5.33 -1.69
N ARG A 234 -27.62 4.25 -0.93
CA ARG A 234 -28.11 2.92 -1.34
C ARG A 234 -29.62 2.82 -1.43
N THR A 235 -30.38 3.69 -0.76
CA THR A 235 -31.85 3.69 -0.85
C THR A 235 -32.37 4.09 -2.23
N PHE A 236 -31.64 4.96 -2.96
CA PHE A 236 -32.08 5.48 -4.26
C PHE A 236 -31.10 5.22 -5.40
N ALA A 237 -29.83 4.92 -5.11
CA ALA A 237 -28.79 4.61 -6.07
C ALA A 237 -28.01 3.34 -5.63
N PRO A 238 -28.66 2.16 -5.61
CA PRO A 238 -28.11 0.92 -5.05
C PRO A 238 -26.87 0.41 -5.79
N CYS A 239 -26.75 0.71 -7.08
CA CYS A 239 -25.63 0.27 -7.93
C CYS A 239 -24.54 1.34 -8.13
N LEU A 240 -24.70 2.54 -7.54
CA LEU A 240 -23.73 3.63 -7.72
C LEU A 240 -22.41 3.26 -7.05
N PRO A 241 -21.29 3.19 -7.79
CA PRO A 241 -19.98 2.96 -7.20
C PRO A 241 -19.62 4.02 -6.16
N VAL A 242 -19.24 3.59 -4.96
CA VAL A 242 -18.76 4.46 -3.88
C VAL A 242 -17.36 4.01 -3.48
N ILE A 243 -16.43 4.95 -3.47
CA ILE A 243 -15.07 4.79 -2.98
C ILE A 243 -14.99 5.46 -1.61
N ILE A 244 -14.90 4.66 -0.56
CA ILE A 244 -14.64 5.12 0.80
C ILE A 244 -13.17 5.50 0.94
N ILE A 245 -12.90 6.68 1.50
CA ILE A 245 -11.56 7.16 1.81
C ILE A 245 -11.45 7.38 3.31
N SER A 246 -10.82 6.47 4.06
CA SER A 246 -10.77 6.54 5.53
C SER A 246 -9.37 6.29 6.08
N GLY A 247 -8.98 7.03 7.13
CA GLY A 247 -7.72 6.83 7.85
C GLY A 247 -7.75 5.81 8.99
N PHE A 248 -8.92 5.21 9.28
CA PHE A 248 -9.06 4.29 10.41
C PHE A 248 -10.31 3.40 10.29
N ASP A 249 -10.15 2.07 10.45
CA ASP A 249 -11.25 1.12 10.68
C ASP A 249 -11.17 0.60 12.12
N PRO A 250 -11.86 1.25 13.08
CA PRO A 250 -11.86 0.79 14.48
C PRO A 250 -12.54 -0.56 14.70
N SER A 251 -13.29 -1.08 13.71
CA SER A 251 -14.36 -2.03 13.96
C SER A 251 -14.36 -3.26 13.06
N GLY A 252 -13.52 -3.30 12.03
CA GLY A 252 -13.57 -4.36 11.01
C GLY A 252 -14.80 -4.27 10.10
N GLN A 253 -15.62 -3.22 10.23
CA GLN A 253 -16.85 -3.03 9.44
C GLN A 253 -16.56 -2.96 7.94
N ILE A 254 -15.35 -2.53 7.54
CA ILE A 254 -14.90 -2.52 6.14
C ILE A 254 -14.81 -3.94 5.57
N ARG A 255 -14.51 -4.95 6.41
CA ARG A 255 -14.33 -6.35 6.00
C ARG A 255 -15.63 -7.15 5.93
N GLU A 256 -16.73 -6.64 6.50
CA GLU A 256 -18.03 -7.33 6.57
C GLU A 256 -19.05 -6.87 5.51
N HIS A 257 -18.76 -5.81 4.74
CA HIS A 257 -19.68 -5.33 3.70
C HIS A 257 -19.54 -6.12 2.39
N ALA A 258 -20.57 -6.93 2.08
CA ALA A 258 -20.69 -7.69 0.83
C ALA A 258 -21.17 -6.85 -0.37
N ASP A 259 -21.04 -5.51 -0.33
CA ASP A 259 -21.50 -4.62 -1.40
C ASP A 259 -20.50 -4.61 -2.58
N PRO A 260 -20.86 -5.13 -3.78
CA PRO A 260 -19.96 -5.19 -4.93
C PRO A 260 -19.67 -3.81 -5.56
N HIS A 261 -20.43 -2.77 -5.19
CA HIS A 261 -20.24 -1.40 -5.65
C HIS A 261 -19.50 -0.53 -4.63
N LEU A 262 -19.00 -1.14 -3.54
CA LEU A 262 -18.23 -0.45 -2.52
C LEU A 262 -16.74 -0.75 -2.66
N TYR A 263 -15.96 0.33 -2.72
CA TYR A 263 -14.50 0.30 -2.86
C TYR A 263 -13.88 1.06 -1.70
N PHE A 264 -12.67 0.70 -1.30
CA PHE A 264 -12.02 1.27 -0.13
C PHE A 264 -10.61 1.75 -0.45
N ILE A 265 -10.26 2.90 0.09
CA ILE A 265 -8.94 3.52 0.06
C ILE A 265 -8.60 3.97 1.48
N THR A 266 -7.43 3.59 1.97
CA THR A 266 -6.95 4.02 3.28
C THR A 266 -6.18 5.33 3.17
N LYS A 267 -6.43 6.29 4.06
CA LYS A 267 -5.54 7.47 4.25
C LYS A 267 -4.27 6.99 5.01
N PRO A 268 -3.05 7.39 4.63
CA PRO A 268 -2.70 8.22 3.47
C PRO A 268 -2.78 7.43 2.15
N PHE A 269 -3.28 8.08 1.10
CA PHE A 269 -3.45 7.49 -0.24
C PHE A 269 -2.58 8.19 -1.28
N ARG A 270 -2.22 7.48 -2.35
CA ARG A 270 -1.51 8.08 -3.50
C ARG A 270 -2.44 8.41 -4.65
N GLN A 271 -2.03 9.38 -5.47
CA GLN A 271 -2.77 9.80 -6.67
C GLN A 271 -3.10 8.62 -7.60
N GLN A 272 -2.12 7.73 -7.82
CA GLN A 272 -2.28 6.56 -8.69
C GLN A 272 -3.27 5.53 -8.14
N GLU A 273 -3.42 5.39 -6.82
CA GLU A 273 -4.35 4.44 -6.22
C GLU A 273 -5.80 4.83 -6.52
N ILE A 274 -6.09 6.13 -6.45
CA ILE A 274 -7.40 6.70 -6.79
C ILE A 274 -7.68 6.51 -8.29
N ALA A 275 -6.73 6.87 -9.15
CA ALA A 275 -6.88 6.73 -10.60
C ALA A 275 -7.10 5.27 -11.01
N GLN A 276 -6.36 4.32 -10.41
CA GLN A 276 -6.50 2.89 -10.70
C GLN A 276 -7.88 2.33 -10.31
N ILE A 277 -8.41 2.71 -9.15
CA ILE A 277 -9.73 2.26 -8.70
C ILE A 277 -10.83 2.83 -9.61
N ILE A 278 -10.74 4.12 -9.95
CA ILE A 278 -11.69 4.76 -10.88
C ILE A 278 -11.64 4.08 -12.25
N ALA A 279 -10.45 3.87 -12.82
CA ALA A 279 -10.30 3.19 -14.10
C ALA A 279 -10.87 1.76 -14.08
N ARG A 280 -10.66 1.03 -12.98
CA ARG A 280 -11.22 -0.32 -12.78
C ARG A 280 -12.75 -0.30 -12.73
N ILE A 281 -13.34 0.67 -12.04
CA ILE A 281 -14.80 0.83 -11.96
C ILE A 281 -15.38 1.11 -13.34
N ILE A 282 -14.80 2.06 -14.07
CA ILE A 282 -15.24 2.44 -15.42
C ILE A 282 -15.13 1.26 -16.38
N ARG A 283 -14.01 0.52 -16.36
CA ARG A 283 -13.81 -0.66 -17.20
C ARG A 283 -14.89 -1.73 -16.94
N ARG A 284 -15.19 -2.03 -15.67
CA ARG A 284 -16.25 -2.99 -15.31
C ARG A 284 -17.63 -2.58 -15.82
N LYS A 285 -17.95 -1.27 -15.76
CA LYS A 285 -19.21 -0.71 -16.28
C LYS A 285 -19.31 -0.90 -17.79
N GLN A 286 -18.21 -0.67 -18.52
CA GLN A 286 -18.13 -0.90 -19.96
C GLN A 286 -18.30 -2.38 -20.30
N GLU A 287 -17.60 -3.29 -19.62
CA GLU A 287 -17.72 -4.74 -19.81
C GLU A 287 -19.16 -5.24 -19.58
N ALA A 288 -19.83 -4.75 -18.53
CA ALA A 288 -21.23 -5.10 -18.24
C ALA A 288 -22.22 -4.58 -19.30
N SER A 289 -21.96 -3.41 -19.90
CA SER A 289 -22.81 -2.88 -20.98
C SER A 289 -22.68 -3.66 -22.29
N HIS A 290 -21.48 -4.19 -22.59
CA HIS A 290 -21.23 -5.00 -23.80
C HIS A 290 -21.74 -6.44 -23.66
N ALA A 291 -21.81 -6.99 -22.43
CA ALA A 291 -22.34 -8.33 -22.20
C ALA A 291 -23.88 -8.43 -22.29
N ASN A 292 -24.58 -7.30 -22.21
CA ASN A 292 -26.04 -7.20 -22.27
C ASN A 292 -26.58 -6.67 -23.61
N SER A 293 -25.72 -6.48 -24.62
CA SER A 293 -26.07 -6.09 -25.99
C SER A 293 -25.92 -7.27 -26.95
#